data_AF-X1F2Q4-F1
#
_entry.id   AF-X1F2Q4-F1
#
_cell.length_a   1.000
_cell.length_b   1.000
_cell.length_c   1.000
_cell.angle_alpha   90.00
_cell.angle_beta   90.00
_cell.angle_gamma   90.00
#
_symmetry.space_group_name_H-M   'P 1'
#
loop_
_entity.id
_entity.type
_entity.pdbx_description
1 polymer ?
#
loop_
_entity_poly.entity_id
_entity_poly.type
_entity_poly.pdbx_seq_one_letter_code
_entity_poly.pdbx_strand_id
1 'polypeptide(L)'
;MSTTDARAKDQAKAQLESIVEMVKRLEHVGKCNGGEDCELTDKEILEGLNLCYQEGDKASAEDREDYHDEEKAREAFQDDPLSVEVRSGWHEPGGDSSATEYTILLCTGGPAVRIIGELGEHQEPETAKIEYQDWFTPWEAYHETSSEEDEALLTYARQFYFSEC
;
A
#
# COMPACT_ATOMS: atom_id res chain seq x y z
N MET A 1 15.45 6.01 -21.76
CA MET A 1 14.09 5.81 -21.24
C MET A 1 13.13 6.60 -22.09
N SER A 2 12.04 5.99 -22.52
CA SER A 2 10.95 6.69 -23.23
C SER A 2 10.21 7.60 -22.23
N THR A 3 9.62 8.71 -22.67
CA THR A 3 8.86 9.62 -21.78
C THR A 3 7.70 8.91 -21.06
N THR A 4 7.15 7.88 -21.68
CA THR A 4 6.10 7.00 -21.16
C THR A 4 6.54 6.19 -19.94
N ASP A 5 7.76 5.65 -19.99
CA ASP A 5 8.38 4.86 -18.93
C ASP A 5 8.63 5.69 -17.66
N ALA A 6 9.09 6.94 -17.85
CA ALA A 6 9.26 7.88 -16.74
C ALA A 6 7.95 8.17 -16.01
N ARG A 7 6.84 8.38 -16.73
CA ARG A 7 5.52 8.65 -16.12
C ARG A 7 4.98 7.46 -15.32
N ALA A 8 5.13 6.23 -15.84
CA ALA A 8 4.70 5.04 -15.11
C ALA A 8 5.53 4.81 -13.85
N LYS A 9 6.84 5.07 -13.94
CA LYS A 9 7.74 5.05 -12.79
C LYS A 9 7.38 6.11 -11.75
N ASP A 10 7.08 7.35 -12.17
CA ASP A 10 6.63 8.42 -11.28
C ASP A 10 5.30 8.06 -10.59
N GLN A 11 4.38 7.41 -11.30
CA GLN A 11 3.14 6.92 -10.70
C GLN A 11 3.40 5.83 -9.65
N ALA A 12 4.33 4.90 -9.91
CA ALA A 12 4.73 3.87 -8.96
C ALA A 12 5.29 4.50 -7.67
N LYS A 13 6.13 5.52 -7.83
CA LYS A 13 6.69 6.28 -6.72
C LYS A 13 5.60 6.97 -5.89
N ALA A 14 4.63 7.63 -6.54
CA ALA A 14 3.55 8.30 -5.82
C ALA A 14 2.67 7.31 -5.03
N GLN A 15 2.41 6.12 -5.59
CA GLN A 15 1.69 5.06 -4.89
C GLN A 15 2.49 4.51 -3.70
N LEU A 16 3.81 4.33 -3.87
CA LEU A 16 4.70 3.93 -2.79
C LEU A 16 4.69 4.94 -1.64
N GLU A 17 4.85 6.24 -1.95
CA GLU A 17 4.83 7.31 -0.95
C GLU A 17 3.50 7.34 -0.19
N SER A 18 2.36 7.18 -0.89
CA SER A 18 1.04 7.11 -0.25
C SER A 18 0.92 5.92 0.72
N ILE A 19 1.35 4.73 0.29
CA ILE A 19 1.34 3.51 1.13
C ILE A 19 2.20 3.68 2.37
N VAL A 20 3.38 4.29 2.24
CA VAL A 20 4.27 4.56 3.37
C VAL A 20 3.59 5.45 4.40
N GLU A 21 2.88 6.50 3.98
CA GLU A 21 2.15 7.37 4.91
C GLU A 21 0.95 6.67 5.56
N MET A 22 0.24 5.80 4.83
CA MET A 22 -0.82 4.97 5.39
C MET A 22 -0.29 4.02 6.48
N VAL A 23 0.84 3.37 6.24
CA VAL A 23 1.48 2.46 7.21
C VAL A 23 1.96 3.24 8.44
N LYS A 24 2.60 4.39 8.25
CA LYS A 24 3.00 5.26 9.37
C LYS A 24 1.81 5.66 10.22
N ARG A 25 0.68 6.04 9.59
CA ARG A 25 -0.56 6.34 10.32
C ARG A 25 -1.03 5.13 11.13
N LEU A 26 -1.13 3.96 10.51
CA LEU A 26 -1.56 2.74 11.22
C LEU A 26 -0.69 2.44 12.45
N GLU A 27 0.63 2.52 12.29
CA GLU A 27 1.57 2.32 13.39
C GLU A 27 1.48 3.39 14.49
N HIS A 28 1.22 4.63 14.09
CA HIS A 28 1.07 5.75 15.02
C HIS A 28 -0.20 5.58 15.86
N VAL A 29 -1.33 5.30 15.23
CA VAL A 29 -2.63 5.12 15.90
C VAL A 29 -2.59 3.97 16.91
N GLY A 30 -1.84 2.90 16.61
CA GLY A 30 -1.62 1.81 17.56
C GLY A 30 -0.85 2.21 18.83
N LYS A 31 -0.16 3.36 18.83
CA LYS A 31 0.68 3.86 19.93
C LYS A 31 0.14 5.14 20.58
N CYS A 32 -0.61 5.94 19.84
CA CYS A 32 -1.07 7.27 20.21
C CYS A 32 -2.57 7.40 19.96
N ASN A 33 -3.29 7.96 20.94
CA ASN A 33 -4.74 8.14 20.89
C ASN A 33 -5.16 9.58 20.53
N GLY A 34 -4.25 10.41 20.01
CA GLY A 34 -4.56 11.78 19.60
C GLY A 34 -4.78 12.76 20.76
N GLY A 35 -4.32 12.42 21.96
CA GLY A 35 -4.34 13.32 23.12
C GLY A 35 -3.39 14.51 22.99
N GLU A 36 -3.28 15.31 24.07
CA GLU A 36 -2.46 16.53 24.12
C GLU A 36 -0.95 16.28 23.87
N ASP A 37 -0.49 15.05 24.03
CA ASP A 37 0.91 14.64 23.84
C ASP A 37 1.24 14.16 22.41
N CYS A 38 0.30 14.25 21.45
CA CYS A 38 0.58 13.89 20.06
C CYS A 38 1.53 14.91 19.42
N GLU A 39 2.75 14.45 19.08
CA GLU A 39 3.82 15.30 18.52
C GLU A 39 3.72 15.50 17.00
N LEU A 40 2.69 14.95 16.35
CA LEU A 40 2.54 15.08 14.90
C LEU A 40 2.24 16.52 14.48
N THR A 41 2.96 16.93 13.44
CA THR A 41 2.74 18.20 12.76
C THR A 41 1.46 18.18 11.95
N ASP A 42 0.89 19.36 11.66
CA ASP A 42 -0.28 19.47 10.77
C ASP A 42 -0.05 18.81 9.41
N LYS A 43 1.19 18.88 8.91
CA LYS A 43 1.61 18.25 7.66
C LYS A 43 1.49 16.72 7.72
N GLU A 44 2.06 16.09 8.73
CA GLU A 44 2.05 14.62 8.88
C GLU A 44 0.63 14.07 9.04
N ILE A 45 -0.24 14.84 9.71
CA ILE A 45 -1.65 14.47 9.87
C ILE A 45 -2.37 14.50 8.52
N LEU A 46 -2.19 15.57 7.74
CA LEU A 46 -2.82 15.70 6.43
C LEU A 46 -2.27 14.66 5.43
N GLU A 47 -0.96 14.40 5.44
CA GLU A 47 -0.33 13.40 4.57
C GLU A 47 -0.83 11.98 4.89
N GLY A 48 -0.95 11.59 6.16
CA GLY A 48 -1.50 10.28 6.53
C GLY A 48 -3.00 10.11 6.28
N LEU A 49 -3.72 11.22 6.06
CA LEU A 49 -5.11 11.23 5.56
C LEU A 49 -5.18 11.28 4.03
N ASN A 50 -4.04 11.27 3.33
CA ASN A 50 -3.93 11.45 1.89
C ASN A 50 -4.58 12.75 1.38
N LEU A 51 -4.52 13.81 2.21
CA LEU A 51 -5.01 15.15 1.87
C LEU A 51 -3.86 16.00 1.33
N CYS A 52 -4.15 16.88 0.38
CA CYS A 52 -3.14 17.79 -0.14
C CYS A 52 -2.75 18.84 0.91
N TYR A 53 -1.43 18.98 1.15
CA TYR A 53 -0.88 20.01 2.02
C TYR A 53 -0.23 21.13 1.21
N GLN A 54 -0.57 22.38 1.53
CA GLN A 54 0.14 23.58 1.10
C GLN A 54 0.76 24.29 2.30
N GLU A 55 1.83 25.06 2.06
CA GLU A 55 2.51 25.79 3.14
C GLU A 55 1.55 26.73 3.87
N GLY A 56 1.35 26.47 5.17
CA GLY A 56 0.45 27.23 6.03
C GLY A 56 -0.93 26.60 6.25
N ASP A 57 -1.23 25.49 5.58
CA ASP A 57 -2.41 24.68 5.88
C ASP A 57 -2.32 24.10 7.30
N LYS A 58 -3.49 23.92 7.93
CA LYS A 58 -3.60 23.40 9.28
C LYS A 58 -4.60 22.26 9.30
N ALA A 59 -4.24 21.17 9.95
CA ALA A 59 -5.17 20.10 10.25
C ALA A 59 -6.28 20.65 11.15
N SER A 60 -7.52 20.47 10.72
CA SER A 60 -8.69 20.79 11.53
C SER A 60 -8.79 19.84 12.74
N ALA A 61 -9.69 20.14 13.67
CA ALA A 61 -9.96 19.22 14.78
C ALA A 61 -10.52 17.88 14.27
N GLU A 62 -11.31 17.91 13.19
CA GLU A 62 -11.86 16.73 12.53
C GLU A 62 -10.75 15.91 11.87
N ASP A 63 -9.82 16.53 11.13
CA ASP A 63 -8.67 15.82 10.55
C ASP A 63 -7.83 15.14 11.64
N ARG A 64 -7.64 15.80 12.78
CA ARG A 64 -6.89 15.23 13.91
C ARG A 64 -7.63 14.04 14.53
N GLU A 65 -8.95 14.12 14.69
CA GLU A 65 -9.76 13.01 15.17
C GLU A 65 -9.72 11.83 14.19
N ASP A 66 -9.93 12.11 12.90
CA ASP A 66 -9.93 11.12 11.83
C ASP A 66 -8.60 10.41 11.69
N TYR A 67 -7.49 11.16 11.77
CA TYR A 67 -6.16 10.57 11.72
C TYR A 67 -5.96 9.54 12.85
N HIS A 68 -6.43 9.85 14.06
CA HIS A 68 -6.29 9.01 15.25
C HIS A 68 -7.37 7.93 15.40
N ASP A 69 -8.32 7.86 14.47
CA ASP A 69 -9.32 6.81 14.41
C ASP A 69 -8.72 5.56 13.73
N GLU A 70 -8.58 4.48 14.52
CA GLU A 70 -8.03 3.21 14.06
C GLU A 70 -8.91 2.52 13.02
N GLU A 71 -10.24 2.65 13.14
CA GLU A 71 -11.18 2.07 12.19
C GLU A 71 -11.06 2.77 10.85
N LYS A 72 -11.02 4.12 10.83
CA LYS A 72 -10.78 4.90 9.61
C LYS A 72 -9.41 4.64 9.01
N ALA A 73 -8.39 4.43 9.85
CA ALA A 73 -7.07 4.08 9.36
C ALA A 73 -7.10 2.73 8.62
N ARG A 74 -7.79 1.73 9.16
CA ARG A 74 -7.95 0.41 8.51
C ARG A 74 -8.85 0.45 7.27
N GLU A 75 -9.93 1.22 7.31
CA GLU A 75 -10.85 1.42 6.18
C GLU A 75 -10.09 1.97 4.97
N ALA A 76 -9.18 2.93 5.19
CA ALA A 76 -8.33 3.46 4.13
C ALA A 76 -7.50 2.38 3.40
N PHE A 77 -7.03 1.33 4.09
CA PHE A 77 -6.34 0.21 3.43
C PHE A 77 -7.31 -0.64 2.59
N GLN A 78 -8.53 -0.86 3.05
CA GLN A 78 -9.49 -1.71 2.35
C GLN A 78 -10.03 -1.04 1.08
N ASP A 79 -10.13 0.30 1.10
CA ASP A 79 -10.66 1.09 -0.02
C ASP A 79 -9.60 1.48 -1.05
N ASP A 80 -8.31 1.37 -0.72
CA ASP A 80 -7.20 1.79 -1.58
C ASP A 80 -7.02 0.91 -2.85
N PRO A 81 -6.99 -0.43 -2.78
CA PRO A 81 -6.73 -1.24 -3.97
C PRO A 81 -7.96 -1.39 -4.88
N LEU A 82 -7.73 -1.43 -6.19
CA LEU A 82 -8.73 -1.72 -7.20
C LEU A 82 -9.09 -3.21 -7.28
N SER A 83 -8.12 -4.10 -7.01
CA SER A 83 -8.35 -5.54 -6.92
C SER A 83 -7.28 -6.23 -6.09
N VAL A 84 -7.68 -7.28 -5.39
CA VAL A 84 -6.78 -8.21 -4.69
C VAL A 84 -7.03 -9.59 -5.27
N GLU A 85 -5.99 -10.22 -5.81
CA GLU A 85 -6.10 -11.53 -6.47
C GLU A 85 -5.02 -12.47 -5.92
N VAL A 86 -5.35 -13.76 -5.91
CA VAL A 86 -4.43 -14.83 -5.51
C VAL A 86 -4.28 -15.84 -6.61
N ARG A 87 -3.13 -16.50 -6.64
CA ARG A 87 -2.84 -17.57 -7.59
C ARG A 87 -2.20 -18.75 -6.88
N SER A 88 -2.73 -19.94 -7.16
CA SER A 88 -2.10 -21.21 -6.80
C SER A 88 -1.02 -21.58 -7.81
N GLY A 89 0.05 -22.18 -7.31
CA GLY A 89 1.04 -22.86 -8.13
C GLY A 89 0.49 -24.11 -8.84
N TRP A 90 1.38 -24.79 -9.55
CA TRP A 90 1.10 -26.11 -10.11
C TRP A 90 0.90 -27.12 -8.98
N HIS A 91 -0.22 -27.82 -8.98
CA HIS A 91 -0.54 -28.85 -7.99
C HIS A 91 -1.04 -30.14 -8.66
N GLU A 92 -0.92 -31.26 -7.95
CA GLU A 92 -1.48 -32.53 -8.39
C GLU A 92 -3.02 -32.54 -8.21
N PRO A 93 -3.78 -33.25 -9.07
CA PRO A 93 -5.22 -33.40 -8.88
C PRO A 93 -5.55 -34.03 -7.50
N GLY A 94 -6.31 -33.30 -6.68
CA GLY A 94 -6.65 -33.70 -5.30
C GLY A 94 -5.58 -33.38 -4.26
N GLY A 95 -4.47 -32.76 -4.67
CA GLY A 95 -3.47 -32.17 -3.78
C GLY A 95 -3.87 -30.78 -3.28
N ASP A 96 -2.97 -30.17 -2.52
CA ASP A 96 -3.15 -28.82 -1.99
C ASP A 96 -3.12 -27.78 -3.12
N SER A 97 -4.16 -26.94 -3.19
CA SER A 97 -4.31 -25.88 -4.18
C SER A 97 -4.25 -24.49 -3.54
N SER A 98 -3.60 -24.36 -2.39
CA SER A 98 -3.44 -23.07 -1.71
C SER A 98 -2.73 -22.06 -2.60
N ALA A 99 -3.06 -20.79 -2.38
CA ALA A 99 -2.42 -19.68 -3.06
C ALA A 99 -0.96 -19.57 -2.62
N THR A 100 -0.07 -19.43 -3.61
CA THR A 100 1.37 -19.26 -3.39
C THR A 100 1.83 -17.84 -3.70
N GLU A 101 1.06 -17.11 -4.50
CA GLU A 101 1.36 -15.75 -4.95
C GLU A 101 0.12 -14.89 -4.86
N TYR A 102 0.31 -13.59 -4.65
CA TYR A 102 -0.76 -12.60 -4.64
C TYR A 102 -0.44 -11.40 -5.53
N THR A 103 -1.48 -10.68 -5.95
CA THR A 103 -1.37 -9.37 -6.57
C THR A 103 -2.36 -8.40 -5.95
N ILE A 104 -1.93 -7.16 -5.74
CA ILE A 104 -2.78 -6.04 -5.34
C ILE A 104 -2.65 -4.97 -6.42
N LEU A 105 -3.74 -4.66 -7.13
CA LEU A 105 -3.75 -3.66 -8.19
C LEU A 105 -4.14 -2.31 -7.61
N LEU A 106 -3.27 -1.31 -7.70
CA LEU A 106 -3.46 0.01 -7.09
C LEU A 106 -4.02 1.02 -8.08
N CYS A 107 -3.55 0.98 -9.33
CA CYS A 107 -4.08 1.84 -10.38
C CYS A 107 -4.01 1.19 -11.76
N THR A 108 -4.86 1.65 -12.68
CA THR A 108 -4.91 1.16 -14.08
C THR A 108 -5.01 2.32 -15.06
N GLY A 109 -4.83 2.04 -16.35
CA GLY A 109 -5.07 3.02 -17.41
C GLY A 109 -3.83 3.76 -17.93
N GLY A 110 -2.67 3.10 -17.95
CA GLY A 110 -1.43 3.58 -18.59
C GLY A 110 -1.03 4.96 -18.06
N PRO A 111 -0.66 5.08 -16.78
CA PRO A 111 0.09 4.09 -16.01
C PRO A 111 -0.74 3.13 -15.13
N ALA A 112 -0.24 1.91 -14.97
CA ALA A 112 -0.76 0.92 -14.03
C ALA A 112 0.31 0.57 -12.99
N VAL A 113 -0.11 0.35 -11.75
CA VAL A 113 0.76 0.01 -10.62
C VAL A 113 0.13 -1.12 -9.84
N ARG A 114 0.94 -2.10 -9.46
CA ARG A 114 0.53 -3.23 -8.63
C ARG A 114 1.62 -3.60 -7.62
N ILE A 115 1.22 -4.30 -6.58
CA ILE A 115 2.11 -5.03 -5.69
C ILE A 115 1.98 -6.52 -6.02
N ILE A 116 3.11 -7.22 -6.08
CA ILE A 116 3.17 -8.67 -6.17
C ILE A 116 3.96 -9.22 -4.99
N GLY A 117 3.67 -10.45 -4.60
CA GLY A 117 4.41 -11.13 -3.56
C GLY A 117 4.06 -12.59 -3.44
N GLU A 118 4.83 -13.28 -2.60
CA GLU A 118 4.67 -14.69 -2.28
C GLU A 118 3.96 -14.83 -0.93
N LEU A 119 3.12 -15.86 -0.82
CA LEU A 119 2.43 -16.25 0.40
C LEU A 119 3.15 -17.43 1.05
N GLY A 120 3.34 -17.35 2.37
CA GLY A 120 3.89 -18.45 3.16
C GLY A 120 2.87 -19.55 3.44
N GLU A 121 3.28 -20.57 4.21
CA GLU A 121 2.45 -21.73 4.57
C GLU A 121 1.17 -21.36 5.35
N HIS A 122 1.14 -20.18 5.97
CA HIS A 122 -0.01 -19.66 6.70
C HIS A 122 -0.89 -18.72 5.86
N GLN A 123 -0.68 -18.64 4.55
CA GLN A 123 -1.36 -17.71 3.63
C GLN A 123 -1.17 -16.23 4.02
N GLU A 124 -0.03 -15.93 4.65
CA GLU A 124 0.41 -14.59 4.99
C GLU A 124 1.48 -14.12 3.98
N PRO A 125 1.48 -12.83 3.58
CA PRO A 125 2.54 -12.27 2.75
C PRO A 125 3.92 -12.37 3.41
N GLU A 126 4.88 -12.94 2.67
CA GLU A 126 6.30 -13.00 3.06
C GLU A 126 7.17 -12.00 2.28
N THR A 127 6.77 -11.68 1.06
CA THR A 127 7.47 -10.70 0.21
C THR A 127 6.47 -9.73 -0.39
N ALA A 128 6.92 -8.50 -0.69
CA ALA A 128 6.13 -7.51 -1.40
C ALA A 128 7.07 -6.72 -2.34
N LYS A 129 6.66 -6.55 -3.59
CA LYS A 129 7.38 -5.76 -4.60
C LYS A 129 6.40 -4.93 -5.38
N ILE A 130 6.69 -3.65 -5.55
CA ILE A 130 5.89 -2.77 -6.39
C ILE A 130 6.38 -2.83 -7.84
N GLU A 131 5.44 -3.05 -8.75
CA GLU A 131 5.67 -3.08 -10.20
C GLU A 131 4.81 -2.04 -10.88
N TYR A 132 5.31 -1.52 -12.00
CA TYR A 132 4.59 -0.58 -12.85
C TYR A 132 4.60 -1.02 -14.30
N GLN A 133 3.62 -0.51 -15.04
CA GLN A 133 3.45 -0.76 -16.46
C GLN A 133 2.84 0.48 -17.12
N ASP A 134 3.22 0.74 -18.37
CA ASP A 134 2.46 1.62 -19.25
C ASP A 134 1.89 0.82 -20.44
N TRP A 135 1.10 1.47 -21.28
CA TRP A 135 0.47 0.82 -22.42
C TRP A 135 1.51 0.12 -23.31
N PHE A 136 1.24 -1.15 -23.58
CA PHE A 136 2.03 -2.02 -24.44
C PHE A 136 3.46 -2.30 -23.95
N THR A 137 3.79 -1.99 -22.69
CA THR A 137 5.04 -2.42 -22.06
C THR A 137 4.80 -3.65 -21.18
N PRO A 138 5.81 -4.50 -20.94
CA PRO A 138 5.73 -5.46 -19.84
C PRO A 138 5.66 -4.73 -18.49
N TRP A 139 5.28 -5.46 -17.45
CA TRP A 139 5.46 -5.01 -16.06
C TRP A 139 6.96 -4.96 -15.74
N GLU A 140 7.36 -3.91 -15.03
CA GLU A 140 8.73 -3.69 -14.57
C GLU A 140 8.72 -3.43 -13.06
N ALA A 141 9.70 -4.00 -12.36
CA ALA A 141 9.86 -3.79 -10.94
C ALA A 141 10.44 -2.40 -10.65
N TYR A 142 9.86 -1.71 -9.67
CA TYR A 142 10.42 -0.47 -9.17
C TYR A 142 11.58 -0.79 -8.21
N HIS A 143 12.79 -0.41 -8.59
CA HIS A 143 14.03 -0.80 -7.87
C HIS A 143 14.60 0.30 -6.96
N GLU A 144 13.93 1.44 -6.84
CA GLU A 144 14.40 2.57 -6.05
C GLU A 144 13.79 2.61 -4.64
N THR A 145 13.36 1.45 -4.12
CA THR A 145 12.89 1.30 -2.74
C THR A 145 14.06 1.21 -1.76
N SER A 146 13.86 1.79 -0.59
CA SER A 146 14.66 1.60 0.62
C SER A 146 14.14 0.43 1.45
N SER A 147 14.92 0.00 2.45
CA SER A 147 14.49 -1.10 3.34
C SER A 147 13.22 -0.77 4.14
N GLU A 148 13.00 0.51 4.48
CA GLU A 148 11.81 0.95 5.21
C GLU A 148 10.58 0.92 4.30
N GLU A 149 10.75 1.29 3.02
CA GLU A 149 9.69 1.24 2.01
C GLU A 149 9.30 -0.20 1.67
N ASP A 150 10.27 -1.11 1.56
CA ASP A 150 9.99 -2.55 1.36
C ASP A 150 9.21 -3.14 2.53
N GLU A 151 9.55 -2.76 3.77
CA GLU A 151 8.80 -3.17 4.96
C GLU A 151 7.39 -2.57 4.99
N ALA A 152 7.24 -1.30 4.57
CA ALA A 152 5.93 -0.68 4.46
C ALA A 152 5.04 -1.40 3.42
N LEU A 153 5.58 -1.76 2.25
CA LEU A 153 4.85 -2.54 1.25
C LEU A 153 4.38 -3.90 1.80
N LEU A 154 5.23 -4.58 2.58
CA LEU A 154 4.88 -5.85 3.19
C LEU A 154 3.81 -5.69 4.28
N THR A 155 3.94 -4.66 5.12
CA THR A 155 2.95 -4.33 6.16
C THR A 155 1.60 -3.96 5.55
N TYR A 156 1.61 -3.21 4.45
CA TYR A 156 0.42 -2.91 3.67
C TYR A 156 -0.22 -4.19 3.12
N ALA A 157 0.55 -5.07 2.48
CA ALA A 157 0.03 -6.31 1.94
C ALA A 157 -0.60 -7.21 3.02
N ARG A 158 -0.05 -7.23 4.24
CA ARG A 158 -0.58 -7.98 5.38
C ARG A 158 -1.94 -7.49 5.90
N GLN A 159 -2.42 -6.32 5.46
CA GLN A 159 -3.77 -5.84 5.80
C GLN A 159 -4.87 -6.60 5.05
N PHE A 160 -4.52 -7.43 4.07
CA PHE A 160 -5.46 -8.21 3.27
C PHE A 160 -5.42 -9.68 3.64
N TYR A 161 -6.58 -10.33 3.49
CA TYR A 161 -6.74 -11.76 3.74
C TYR A 161 -6.65 -12.53 2.42
N PHE A 162 -5.72 -13.48 2.31
CA PHE A 162 -5.44 -14.21 1.07
C PHE A 162 -5.85 -15.69 1.09
N SER A 163 -6.42 -16.16 2.20
CA SER A 163 -6.99 -17.49 2.27
C SER A 163 -8.45 -17.49 1.82
N GLU A 164 -8.89 -18.60 1.22
CA GLU A 164 -10.26 -18.74 0.76
C GLU A 164 -11.22 -18.81 1.96
N CYS A 165 -12.32 -18.04 1.90
CA CYS A 165 -13.43 -18.09 2.86
C CYS A 165 -14.35 -19.29 2.64
#